data_AF-A0A7X5D586-F1
#
_entry.id   AF-A0A7X5D586-F1
#
_cell.length_a   1.000
_cell.length_b   1.000
_cell.length_c   1.000
_cell.angle_alpha   90.00
_cell.angle_beta   90.00
_cell.angle_gamma   90.00
#
_symmetry.space_group_name_H-M   'P 1'
#
loop_
_entity.id
_entity.type
_entity.pdbx_description
1 polymer ?
#
loop_
_entity_poly.entity_id
_entity_poly.type
_entity_poly.pdbx_seq_one_letter_code
_entity_poly.pdbx_strand_id
1 'polypeptide(L)'
;MNATYTSNEAKTELNHIKIEIINTSKTKRKNLQIQNSTLNSSDISNMELVNAKLNNVSLKYGTFRMCNVENSEFTSINLTSSIFENVIFRDSTFIDVDFYDSQFTKVMFLNCTFRDCNFQTTALDTDVTCANCSFKGLSRLTDTNL
;
A
#
# COMPACT_ATOMS: atom_id res chain seq x y z
N MET A 1 -22.36 1.73 -12.91
CA MET A 1 -22.76 1.89 -11.50
C MET A 1 -21.50 1.81 -10.66
N ASN A 2 -21.02 2.94 -10.14
CA ASN A 2 -19.93 2.96 -9.17
C ASN A 2 -20.58 2.73 -7.81
N ALA A 3 -20.45 1.51 -7.28
CA ALA A 3 -20.80 1.28 -5.88
C ALA A 3 -19.69 1.92 -5.05
N THR A 4 -19.91 3.15 -4.60
CA THR A 4 -19.15 3.74 -3.49
C THR A 4 -19.49 2.96 -2.24
N TYR A 5 -18.54 2.16 -1.74
CA TYR A 5 -18.75 1.36 -0.54
C TYR A 5 -18.05 2.07 0.62
N THR A 6 -18.80 2.92 1.31
CA THR A 6 -18.42 3.41 2.64
C THR A 6 -18.93 2.40 3.66
N SER A 7 -18.16 1.35 3.97
CA SER A 7 -18.50 0.48 5.10
C SER A 7 -17.57 0.71 6.28
N ASN A 8 -18.14 1.22 7.37
CA ASN A 8 -17.54 1.13 8.70
C ASN A 8 -17.63 -0.29 9.28
N GLU A 9 -18.36 -1.20 8.62
CA GLU A 9 -18.47 -2.60 9.03
C GLU A 9 -17.21 -3.41 8.65
N ALA A 10 -16.80 -4.25 9.60
CA ALA A 10 -15.67 -5.15 9.48
C ALA A 10 -16.03 -6.33 8.57
N LYS A 11 -16.04 -6.11 7.25
CA LYS A 11 -15.95 -7.23 6.32
C LYS A 11 -14.49 -7.60 6.18
N THR A 12 -14.09 -8.61 6.94
CA THR A 12 -12.71 -9.08 7.07
C THR A 12 -12.17 -9.71 5.79
N GLU A 13 -13.03 -9.97 4.80
CA GLU A 13 -12.66 -10.57 3.50
C GLU A 13 -13.43 -9.90 2.34
N LEU A 14 -12.69 -9.33 1.38
CA LEU A 14 -13.21 -8.70 0.16
C LEU A 14 -12.63 -9.40 -1.08
N ASN A 15 -13.47 -10.10 -1.84
CA ASN A 15 -13.06 -11.00 -2.92
C ASN A 15 -13.79 -10.70 -4.23
N HIS A 16 -13.07 -10.55 -5.36
CA HIS A 16 -13.64 -10.28 -6.69
C HIS A 16 -14.49 -9.01 -6.79
N ILE A 17 -14.12 -7.97 -6.02
CA ILE A 17 -14.88 -6.74 -5.94
C ILE A 17 -14.22 -5.65 -6.81
N LYS A 18 -15.04 -4.84 -7.48
CA LYS A 18 -14.64 -3.56 -8.08
C LYS A 18 -15.34 -2.41 -7.36
N ILE A 19 -14.65 -1.72 -6.45
CA ILE A 19 -15.19 -0.60 -5.66
C ILE A 19 -14.15 0.51 -5.48
N GLU A 20 -14.60 1.68 -5.07
CA GLU A 20 -13.77 2.77 -4.58
C GLU A 20 -14.01 2.91 -3.06
N ILE A 21 -12.94 2.87 -2.27
CA ILE A 21 -12.99 3.18 -0.84
C ILE A 21 -12.85 4.69 -0.68
N ILE A 22 -13.71 5.32 0.12
CA ILE A 22 -13.59 6.73 0.50
C ILE A 22 -13.58 6.78 2.02
N ASN A 23 -12.43 7.05 2.62
CA ASN A 23 -12.33 7.17 4.08
C ASN A 23 -12.14 8.62 4.53
N THR A 24 -13.13 9.16 5.23
CA THR A 24 -13.13 10.56 5.71
C THR A 24 -12.75 10.69 7.19
N SER A 25 -12.50 9.58 7.89
CA SER A 25 -12.19 9.60 9.32
C SER A 25 -11.13 8.56 9.70
N LYS A 26 -10.48 8.77 10.83
CA LYS A 26 -9.47 7.83 11.32
C LYS A 26 -10.11 6.49 11.67
N THR A 27 -9.73 5.43 10.97
CA THR A 27 -10.34 4.10 11.13
C THR A 27 -9.27 3.03 11.34
N LYS A 28 -9.44 2.19 12.36
CA LYS A 28 -8.55 1.06 12.63
C LYS A 28 -9.15 -0.25 12.17
N ARG A 29 -8.41 -1.03 11.38
CA ARG A 29 -8.80 -2.36 10.90
C ARG A 29 -7.74 -3.39 11.28
N LYS A 30 -8.17 -4.45 11.97
CA LYS A 30 -7.33 -5.60 12.29
C LYS A 30 -7.69 -6.78 11.38
N ASN A 31 -6.70 -7.52 10.93
CA ASN A 31 -6.85 -8.76 10.17
C ASN A 31 -7.64 -8.61 8.86
N LEU A 32 -7.66 -7.42 8.26
CA LEU A 32 -8.36 -7.16 7.00
C LEU A 32 -7.74 -7.99 5.87
N GLN A 33 -8.55 -8.75 5.14
CA GLN A 33 -8.12 -9.51 3.98
C GLN A 33 -8.84 -9.03 2.72
N ILE A 34 -8.07 -8.80 1.66
CA ILE A 34 -8.61 -8.41 0.34
C ILE A 34 -7.88 -9.23 -0.69
N GLN A 35 -8.63 -9.91 -1.55
CA GLN A 35 -8.04 -10.72 -2.62
C GLN A 35 -8.77 -10.57 -3.95
N ASN A 36 -8.04 -10.72 -5.05
CA ASN A 36 -8.58 -10.76 -6.42
C ASN A 36 -9.51 -9.58 -6.72
N SER A 37 -9.18 -8.37 -6.27
CA SER A 37 -10.10 -7.21 -6.30
C SER A 37 -9.50 -6.01 -7.02
N THR A 38 -10.35 -5.12 -7.52
CA THR A 38 -9.97 -3.85 -8.15
C THR A 38 -10.50 -2.69 -7.32
N LEU A 39 -9.58 -1.96 -6.71
CA LEU A 39 -9.79 -0.82 -5.82
C LEU A 39 -9.16 0.46 -6.38
N ASN A 40 -9.01 0.57 -7.70
CA ASN A 40 -8.38 1.73 -8.34
C ASN A 40 -9.07 3.04 -7.91
N SER A 41 -8.28 4.11 -7.81
CA SER A 41 -8.70 5.44 -7.37
C SER A 41 -9.23 5.52 -5.94
N SER A 42 -9.13 4.45 -5.15
CA SER A 42 -9.59 4.47 -3.75
C SER A 42 -8.77 5.44 -2.89
N ASP A 43 -9.46 6.16 -2.03
CA ASP A 43 -8.89 6.93 -0.93
C ASP A 43 -8.94 6.10 0.36
N ILE A 44 -7.78 5.59 0.76
CA ILE A 44 -7.60 4.85 2.01
C ILE A 44 -6.90 5.65 3.09
N SER A 45 -6.94 6.98 2.98
CA SER A 45 -6.34 7.89 3.95
C SER A 45 -6.89 7.67 5.36
N ASN A 46 -6.09 8.04 6.36
CA ASN A 46 -6.41 7.95 7.79
C ASN A 46 -6.69 6.52 8.29
N MET A 47 -6.22 5.49 7.58
CA MET A 47 -6.37 4.11 8.03
C MET A 47 -5.21 3.66 8.92
N GLU A 48 -5.55 2.98 10.02
CA GLU A 48 -4.64 2.12 10.76
C GLU A 48 -4.90 0.66 10.40
N LEU A 49 -4.00 0.04 9.63
CA LEU A 49 -4.11 -1.36 9.24
C LEU A 49 -3.15 -2.20 10.09
N VAL A 50 -3.67 -3.23 10.75
CA VAL A 50 -2.86 -4.16 11.55
C VAL A 50 -3.15 -5.58 11.08
N ASN A 51 -2.11 -6.35 10.77
CA ASN A 51 -2.23 -7.71 10.25
C ASN A 51 -3.07 -7.79 8.96
N ALA A 52 -3.04 -6.76 8.13
CA ALA A 52 -3.77 -6.77 6.87
C ALA A 52 -3.07 -7.68 5.85
N LYS A 53 -3.86 -8.35 5.01
CA LYS A 53 -3.37 -9.19 3.93
C LYS A 53 -4.07 -8.82 2.63
N LEU A 54 -3.31 -8.27 1.70
CA LEU A 54 -3.80 -7.96 0.37
C LEU A 54 -3.11 -8.88 -0.63
N ASN A 55 -3.88 -9.56 -1.48
CA ASN A 55 -3.36 -10.48 -2.48
C ASN A 55 -4.02 -10.28 -3.85
N ASN A 56 -3.23 -10.07 -4.91
CA ASN A 56 -3.78 -9.90 -6.26
C ASN A 56 -4.84 -8.78 -6.32
N VAL A 57 -4.45 -7.57 -5.89
CA VAL A 57 -5.33 -6.40 -5.83
C VAL A 57 -4.77 -5.28 -6.68
N SER A 58 -5.62 -4.66 -7.49
CA SER A 58 -5.28 -3.42 -8.20
C SER A 58 -5.73 -2.21 -7.39
N LEU A 59 -4.80 -1.31 -7.07
CA LEU A 59 -4.97 -0.06 -6.33
C LEU A 59 -4.33 1.09 -7.11
N LYS A 60 -4.43 1.07 -8.45
CA LYS A 60 -3.89 2.13 -9.32
C LYS A 60 -4.49 3.47 -8.97
N TYR A 61 -3.68 4.53 -9.00
CA TYR A 61 -4.12 5.89 -8.67
C TYR A 61 -4.72 6.02 -7.26
N GLY A 62 -4.38 5.09 -6.37
CA GLY A 62 -4.87 5.09 -5.00
C GLY A 62 -4.24 6.23 -4.19
N THR A 63 -4.96 6.66 -3.16
CA THR A 63 -4.51 7.72 -2.25
C THR A 63 -4.34 7.18 -0.84
N PHE A 64 -3.16 7.37 -0.28
CA PHE A 64 -2.75 6.93 1.05
C PHE A 64 -2.19 8.14 1.81
N ARG A 65 -3.02 8.82 2.62
CA ARG A 65 -2.53 9.91 3.48
C ARG A 65 -2.69 9.57 4.94
N MET A 66 -1.70 9.93 5.77
CA MET A 66 -1.79 9.78 7.23
C MET A 66 -2.12 8.33 7.67
N CYS A 67 -1.55 7.35 6.97
CA CYS A 67 -1.79 5.93 7.23
C CYS A 67 -0.71 5.33 8.12
N ASN A 68 -1.11 4.38 8.96
CA ASN A 68 -0.17 3.54 9.70
C ASN A 68 -0.51 2.06 9.43
N VAL A 69 0.46 1.32 8.91
CA VAL A 69 0.32 -0.07 8.51
C VAL A 69 1.33 -0.91 9.26
N GLU A 70 0.86 -1.88 10.02
CA GLU A 70 1.68 -2.69 10.92
C GLU A 70 1.46 -4.18 10.67
N ASN A 71 2.54 -4.97 10.71
CA ASN A 71 2.48 -6.43 10.65
C ASN A 71 1.70 -6.98 9.45
N SER A 72 1.74 -6.30 8.30
CA SER A 72 0.86 -6.56 7.16
C SER A 72 1.61 -7.13 5.95
N GLU A 73 0.88 -7.80 5.05
CA GLU A 73 1.42 -8.43 3.86
C GLU A 73 0.69 -7.96 2.60
N PHE A 74 1.47 -7.55 1.60
CA PHE A 74 1.00 -7.10 0.28
C PHE A 74 1.66 -7.96 -0.79
N THR A 75 0.87 -8.79 -1.48
CA THR A 75 1.38 -9.74 -2.47
C THR A 75 0.69 -9.56 -3.81
N SER A 76 1.46 -9.40 -4.89
CA SER A 76 0.93 -9.18 -6.25
C SER A 76 -0.02 -7.99 -6.31
N ILE A 77 0.44 -6.83 -5.83
CA ILE A 77 -0.37 -5.61 -5.75
C ILE A 77 0.08 -4.62 -6.80
N ASN A 78 -0.87 -4.06 -7.54
CA ASN A 78 -0.57 -2.96 -8.45
C ASN A 78 -0.92 -1.61 -7.79
N LEU A 79 0.10 -0.80 -7.49
CA LEU A 79 0.01 0.54 -6.94
C LEU A 79 0.49 1.60 -7.93
N THR A 80 0.47 1.31 -9.23
CA THR A 80 0.94 2.23 -10.27
C THR A 80 0.30 3.62 -10.14
N SER A 81 1.13 4.66 -10.19
CA SER A 81 0.74 6.08 -10.11
C SER A 81 -0.10 6.44 -8.86
N SER A 82 0.14 5.75 -7.74
CA SER A 82 -0.52 6.03 -6.46
C SER A 82 0.23 7.09 -5.64
N ILE A 83 -0.47 7.74 -4.72
CA ILE A 83 0.05 8.82 -3.88
C ILE A 83 0.14 8.34 -2.43
N PHE A 84 1.32 8.51 -1.82
CA PHE A 84 1.58 8.22 -0.42
C PHE A 84 2.12 9.46 0.28
N GLU A 85 1.41 9.93 1.30
CA GLU A 85 1.76 11.15 2.05
C GLU A 85 1.67 10.93 3.56
N ASN A 86 2.76 11.12 4.29
CA ASN A 86 2.81 10.88 5.74
C ASN A 86 2.36 9.44 6.10
N VAL A 87 2.95 8.44 5.45
CA VAL A 87 2.60 7.03 5.65
C VAL A 87 3.72 6.29 6.37
N ILE A 88 3.35 5.49 7.36
CA ILE A 88 4.28 4.61 8.07
C ILE A 88 3.90 3.16 7.81
N PHE A 89 4.84 2.39 7.30
CA PHE A 89 4.79 0.93 7.24
C PHE A 89 5.77 0.37 8.25
N ARG A 90 5.31 -0.55 9.10
CA ARG A 90 6.11 -1.22 10.12
C ARG A 90 5.93 -2.72 10.04
N ASP A 91 7.02 -3.47 10.16
CA ASP A 91 7.03 -4.93 10.24
C ASP A 91 6.22 -5.58 9.11
N SER A 92 6.26 -4.99 7.91
CA SER A 92 5.39 -5.35 6.79
C SER A 92 6.17 -5.92 5.61
N THR A 93 5.52 -6.80 4.85
CA THR A 93 6.14 -7.49 3.71
C THR A 93 5.42 -7.13 2.41
N PHE A 94 6.21 -6.82 1.39
CA PHE A 94 5.78 -6.53 0.03
C PHE A 94 6.41 -7.55 -0.92
N ILE A 95 5.59 -8.26 -1.68
CA ILE A 95 6.02 -9.30 -2.63
C ILE A 95 5.35 -9.00 -3.96
N ASP A 96 6.13 -8.86 -5.04
CA ASP A 96 5.57 -8.61 -6.37
C ASP A 96 4.62 -7.38 -6.36
N VAL A 97 5.10 -6.28 -5.77
CA VAL A 97 4.33 -5.04 -5.67
C VAL A 97 4.87 -4.03 -6.67
N ASP A 98 3.98 -3.53 -7.52
CA ASP A 98 4.30 -2.55 -8.54
C ASP A 98 3.98 -1.14 -8.07
N PHE A 99 5.01 -0.40 -7.68
CA PHE A 99 4.93 1.02 -7.32
C PHE A 99 5.22 1.95 -8.51
N TYR A 100 5.32 1.47 -9.75
CA TYR A 100 5.69 2.32 -10.91
C TYR A 100 5.01 3.70 -10.91
N ASP A 101 5.79 4.77 -11.06
CA ASP A 101 5.29 6.16 -11.13
C ASP A 101 4.51 6.61 -9.88
N SER A 102 4.62 5.91 -8.75
CA SER A 102 4.03 6.35 -7.48
C SER A 102 4.81 7.51 -6.88
N GLN A 103 4.11 8.35 -6.14
CA GLN A 103 4.67 9.52 -5.45
C GLN A 103 4.71 9.25 -3.94
N PHE A 104 5.90 9.35 -3.35
CA PHE A 104 6.11 9.22 -1.92
C PHE A 104 6.52 10.57 -1.34
N THR A 105 5.80 11.04 -0.32
CA THR A 105 6.15 12.22 0.47
C THR A 105 6.05 11.87 1.94
N LYS A 106 7.17 11.98 2.68
CA LYS A 106 7.25 11.61 4.11
C LYS A 106 6.76 10.18 4.37
N VAL A 107 7.34 9.22 3.65
CA VAL A 107 7.03 7.79 3.81
C VAL A 107 8.12 7.11 4.62
N MET A 108 7.73 6.30 5.59
CA MET A 108 8.65 5.55 6.42
C MET A 108 8.38 4.05 6.31
N PHE A 109 9.41 3.28 5.99
CA PHE A 109 9.43 1.83 6.06
C PHE A 109 10.34 1.39 7.21
N LEU A 110 9.78 0.67 8.18
CA LEU A 110 10.48 0.24 9.38
C LEU A 110 10.38 -1.28 9.50
N ASN A 111 11.53 -1.97 9.47
CA ASN A 111 11.60 -3.43 9.50
C ASN A 111 10.81 -4.10 8.34
N CYS A 112 10.77 -3.48 7.17
CA CYS A 112 10.00 -3.98 6.04
C CYS A 112 10.84 -4.89 5.12
N THR A 113 10.18 -5.83 4.46
CA THR A 113 10.81 -6.66 3.41
C THR A 113 10.15 -6.42 2.07
N PHE A 114 10.94 -6.22 1.03
CA PHE A 114 10.52 -6.09 -0.36
C PHE A 114 11.13 -7.22 -1.17
N ARG A 115 10.30 -7.95 -1.92
CA ARG A 115 10.72 -8.97 -2.87
C ARG A 115 10.07 -8.72 -4.21
N ASP A 116 10.88 -8.64 -5.27
CA ASP A 116 10.40 -8.52 -6.64
C ASP A 116 9.49 -7.30 -6.85
N CYS A 117 9.69 -6.25 -6.05
CA CYS A 117 8.93 -5.01 -6.18
C CYS A 117 9.51 -4.13 -7.30
N ASN A 118 8.63 -3.37 -7.95
CA ASN A 118 9.02 -2.39 -8.96
C ASN A 118 8.88 -0.97 -8.40
N PHE A 119 9.99 -0.22 -8.39
CA PHE A 119 10.03 1.20 -7.99
C PHE A 119 10.44 2.11 -9.16
N GLN A 120 10.41 1.63 -10.41
CA GLN A 120 10.81 2.45 -11.55
C GLN A 120 9.96 3.72 -11.63
N THR A 121 10.62 4.88 -11.83
CA THR A 121 9.99 6.22 -11.84
C THR A 121 9.44 6.68 -10.47
N THR A 122 9.56 5.88 -9.41
CA THR A 122 9.27 6.32 -8.04
C THR A 122 10.52 6.84 -7.37
N ALA A 123 10.48 8.09 -6.91
CA ALA A 123 11.57 8.67 -6.15
C ALA A 123 11.67 8.03 -4.75
N LEU A 124 12.84 7.48 -4.42
CA LEU A 124 13.18 7.03 -3.07
C LEU A 124 14.31 7.94 -2.55
N ASP A 125 13.95 9.19 -2.28
CA ASP A 125 14.89 10.26 -1.88
C ASP A 125 14.72 10.64 -0.41
N THR A 126 15.03 11.90 -0.05
CA THR A 126 14.95 12.43 1.31
C THR A 126 13.57 12.34 1.95
N ASP A 127 12.50 12.23 1.17
CA ASP A 127 11.14 12.06 1.69
C ASP A 127 10.82 10.60 2.07
N VAL A 128 11.73 9.67 1.81
CA VAL A 128 11.58 8.25 2.11
C VAL A 128 12.64 7.81 3.12
N THR A 129 12.20 7.23 4.23
CA THR A 129 13.10 6.62 5.22
C THR A 129 12.92 5.12 5.25
N CYS A 130 14.00 4.37 5.13
CA CYS A 130 14.03 2.92 5.28
C CYS A 130 14.93 2.54 6.46
N ALA A 131 14.37 2.00 7.53
CA ALA A 131 15.15 1.47 8.65
C ALA A 131 14.97 -0.04 8.74
N ASN A 132 16.08 -0.79 8.85
CA ASN A 132 16.09 -2.25 8.92
C ASN A 132 15.30 -2.94 7.80
N CYS A 133 15.32 -2.36 6.58
CA CYS A 133 14.59 -2.92 5.45
C CYS A 133 15.46 -3.86 4.62
N SER A 134 14.84 -4.92 4.08
CA SER A 134 15.49 -5.85 3.16
C SER A 134 14.89 -5.69 1.77
N PHE A 135 15.73 -5.56 0.76
CA PHE A 135 15.32 -5.46 -0.65
C PHE A 135 15.91 -6.62 -1.46
N LYS A 136 15.06 -7.47 -2.05
CA LYS A 136 15.48 -8.66 -2.81
C LYS A 136 14.80 -8.67 -4.17
N GLY A 137 15.49 -9.15 -5.20
CA GLY A 137 14.91 -9.32 -6.54
C GLY A 137 14.47 -8.02 -7.21
N LEU A 138 14.95 -6.87 -6.74
CA LEU A 138 14.63 -5.59 -7.36
C LEU A 138 15.31 -5.54 -8.72
N SER A 139 14.48 -5.52 -9.76
CA SER A 139 14.96 -5.58 -11.15
C SER A 139 15.71 -4.31 -11.56
N ARG A 140 15.42 -3.16 -10.93
CA ARG A 140 16.03 -1.85 -11.24
C ARG A 140 15.92 -0.84 -10.07
N LEU A 141 16.85 -0.87 -9.13
CA LEU A 141 17.19 0.32 -8.35
C LEU A 141 18.50 0.85 -8.92
N THR A 142 18.46 1.76 -9.88
CA THR A 142 19.72 2.27 -10.47
C THR A 142 20.27 3.49 -9.76
N ASP A 143 19.50 4.24 -8.96
CA ASP A 143 19.95 5.58 -8.54
C ASP A 143 19.53 6.04 -7.14
N THR A 144 19.08 5.16 -6.25
CA THR A 144 18.65 5.56 -4.90
C THR A 144 19.55 4.95 -3.83
N ASN A 145 20.24 5.84 -3.10
CA ASN A 145 20.98 5.55 -1.88
C ASN A 145 19.98 5.16 -0.79
N LEU A 146 19.52 3.91 -0.82
CA LEU A 146 18.82 3.27 0.29
C LEU A 146 19.81 2.89 1.40
#